data_AF-A0A2A5EG17-F1
#
_entry.id   AF-A0A2A5EG17-F1
#
_cell.length_a   1.000
_cell.length_b   1.000
_cell.length_c   1.000
_cell.angle_alpha   90.00
_cell.angle_beta   90.00
_cell.angle_gamma   90.00
#
_symmetry.space_group_name_H-M   'P 1'
#
loop_
_entity.id
_entity.type
_entity.pdbx_description
1 polymer ?
#
loop_
_entity_poly.entity_id
_entity_poly.type
_entity_poly.pdbx_seq_one_letter_code
_entity_poly.pdbx_strand_id
1 'polypeptide(L)'
;MVIDDHPLWSSDGGKILFNEMGVWKQLDLNEVFLDKADWLNQEIGYNTSEVYDIPEDLMVEKYKAETKYGGREITLLDGDKIELKQRGLRTEFYVRGKLMWRTSGDNCHSLSLSPNNDFVAFISESNGLMLYAFNQKKIIEQIADSVKMCNRAIDYVMGSKLSRARKVLNRLTESNQSYSEPYYWMAMLALSEDQDQKAVDLIDKAIQLDPDFPSHYYLKYALLMNLGKNNEAIHSLEKYIVLKPRSLYGYYDLAELYIKLGDHQKACINFKLAKQYHSTRAADKIEEYCKE
;
A
#
# COMPACT_ATOMS: atom_id res chain seq x y z
N MET A 1 -27.11 9.69 -7.65
CA MET A 1 -26.62 9.38 -6.29
C MET A 1 -26.40 10.74 -5.64
N VAL A 2 -27.14 11.10 -4.59
CA VAL A 2 -27.02 12.43 -3.99
C VAL A 2 -25.91 12.36 -2.94
N ILE A 3 -24.78 12.98 -3.27
CA ILE A 3 -23.60 13.07 -2.41
C ILE A 3 -23.49 14.56 -2.04
N ASP A 4 -23.78 14.91 -0.78
CA ASP A 4 -24.11 16.29 -0.39
C ASP A 4 -22.92 17.11 0.13
N ASP A 5 -21.81 16.46 0.50
CA ASP A 5 -20.61 17.12 1.05
C ASP A 5 -19.45 17.17 0.05
N HIS A 6 -18.33 17.80 0.44
CA HIS A 6 -17.10 17.80 -0.36
C HIS A 6 -16.23 16.60 0.01
N PRO A 7 -15.46 16.02 -0.93
CA PRO A 7 -14.61 14.88 -0.60
C PRO A 7 -13.52 15.31 0.40
N LEU A 8 -13.29 14.49 1.43
CA LEU A 8 -12.33 14.79 2.50
C LEU A 8 -11.10 13.88 2.41
N TRP A 9 -9.92 14.42 2.62
CA TRP A 9 -8.66 13.71 2.49
C TRP A 9 -8.08 13.31 3.84
N SER A 10 -7.51 12.12 3.90
CA SER A 10 -6.59 11.74 4.98
C SER A 10 -5.33 12.59 4.94
N SER A 11 -4.68 12.76 6.09
CA SER A 11 -3.47 13.58 6.24
C SER A 11 -2.33 13.16 5.29
N ASP A 12 -2.24 11.88 4.95
CA ASP A 12 -1.25 11.29 4.03
C ASP A 12 -1.68 11.31 2.56
N GLY A 13 -2.94 11.68 2.26
CA GLY A 13 -3.51 11.66 0.91
C GLY A 13 -3.79 10.26 0.35
N GLY A 14 -3.64 9.19 1.14
CA GLY A 14 -3.89 7.81 0.71
C GLY A 14 -5.35 7.39 0.74
N LYS A 15 -6.21 8.11 1.48
CA LYS A 15 -7.64 7.80 1.64
C LYS A 15 -8.49 9.03 1.39
N ILE A 16 -9.69 8.78 0.87
CA ILE A 16 -10.68 9.83 0.62
C ILE A 16 -12.05 9.42 1.15
N LEU A 17 -12.70 10.36 1.84
CA LEU A 17 -14.05 10.21 2.35
C LEU A 17 -15.04 10.95 1.45
N PHE A 18 -16.21 10.37 1.25
CA PHE A 18 -17.32 11.02 0.56
C PHE A 18 -18.63 10.64 1.25
N ASN A 19 -19.59 11.57 1.29
CA ASN A 19 -20.87 11.36 1.97
C ASN A 19 -21.95 10.97 0.96
N GLU A 20 -22.38 9.72 0.96
CA GLU A 20 -23.48 9.26 0.12
C GLU A 20 -24.77 9.22 0.95
N MET A 21 -25.72 10.11 0.65
CA MET A 21 -27.04 10.17 1.30
C MET A 21 -26.99 10.20 2.84
N GLY A 22 -26.05 10.97 3.41
CA GLY A 22 -25.85 11.10 4.86
C GLY A 22 -24.91 10.05 5.46
N VAL A 23 -24.47 9.07 4.68
CA VAL A 23 -23.53 8.04 5.14
C VAL A 23 -22.13 8.34 4.60
N TRP A 24 -21.19 8.58 5.50
CA TRP A 24 -19.80 8.74 5.12
C TRP A 24 -19.22 7.40 4.69
N LYS A 25 -18.47 7.42 3.60
CA LYS A 25 -17.82 6.27 2.99
C LYS A 25 -16.35 6.54 2.79
N GLN A 26 -15.52 5.52 2.95
CA GLN A 26 -14.07 5.62 2.76
C GLN A 26 -13.61 4.82 1.53
N LEU A 27 -12.78 5.46 0.70
CA LEU A 27 -12.07 4.84 -0.41
C LEU A 27 -10.56 4.86 -0.12
N ASP A 28 -9.89 3.71 -0.22
CA ASP A 28 -8.44 3.61 -0.17
C ASP A 28 -7.86 3.71 -1.59
N LEU A 29 -7.00 4.69 -1.84
CA LEU A 29 -6.42 4.95 -3.15
C LEU A 29 -5.24 4.02 -3.47
N ASN A 30 -4.68 3.32 -2.48
CA ASN A 30 -3.63 2.32 -2.72
C ASN A 30 -4.16 1.06 -3.41
N GLU A 31 -5.49 0.90 -3.46
CA GLU A 31 -6.20 -0.25 -4.02
C GLU A 31 -7.01 0.12 -5.28
N VAL A 32 -6.81 1.34 -5.80
CA VAL A 32 -7.38 1.81 -7.07
C VAL A 32 -6.37 1.56 -8.19
N PHE A 33 -6.79 0.79 -9.19
CA PHE A 33 -5.99 0.49 -10.38
C PHE A 33 -6.60 1.17 -11.60
N LEU A 34 -5.76 1.80 -12.42
CA LEU A 34 -6.18 2.33 -13.72
C LEU A 34 -6.19 1.20 -14.75
N ASP A 35 -7.29 1.07 -15.48
CA ASP A 35 -7.39 0.19 -16.63
C ASP A 35 -8.13 0.88 -17.78
N LYS A 36 -7.87 0.42 -19.00
CA LYS A 36 -8.51 0.96 -20.19
C LYS A 36 -9.98 0.59 -20.18
N ALA A 37 -10.84 1.60 -20.11
CA ALA A 37 -12.26 1.40 -20.37
C ALA A 37 -12.65 1.93 -21.74
N ASP A 38 -13.73 1.35 -22.26
CA ASP A 38 -14.36 1.76 -23.53
C ASP A 38 -15.00 3.15 -23.45
N TRP A 39 -15.04 3.77 -22.26
CA TRP A 39 -15.61 5.10 -22.08
C TRP A 39 -14.64 6.18 -22.56
N LEU A 40 -14.95 6.77 -23.73
CA LEU A 40 -14.21 7.88 -24.35
C LEU A 40 -12.72 7.60 -24.60
N ASN A 41 -12.32 6.31 -24.68
CA ASN A 41 -10.92 5.87 -24.77
C ASN A 41 -10.02 6.43 -23.64
N GLN A 42 -10.59 6.65 -22.45
CA GLN A 42 -9.85 7.06 -21.27
C GLN A 42 -9.57 5.86 -20.36
N GLU A 43 -8.40 5.86 -19.72
CA GLU A 43 -8.13 4.95 -18.61
C GLU A 43 -8.98 5.39 -17.42
N ILE A 44 -9.79 4.48 -16.87
CA ILE A 44 -10.59 4.73 -15.68
C ILE A 44 -10.01 3.93 -14.52
N GLY A 45 -10.08 4.50 -13.33
CA GLY A 45 -9.74 3.78 -12.11
C GLY A 45 -10.90 2.87 -11.68
N TYR A 46 -10.60 1.62 -11.38
CA TYR A 46 -11.50 0.76 -10.60
C TYR A 46 -10.85 0.44 -9.26
N ASN A 47 -11.65 0.41 -8.19
CA ASN A 47 -11.20 -0.04 -6.88
C ASN A 47 -11.47 -1.55 -6.76
N THR A 48 -10.47 -2.32 -6.33
CA THR A 48 -10.64 -3.77 -6.08
C THR A 48 -11.23 -4.10 -4.72
N SER A 49 -11.29 -3.11 -3.84
CA SER A 49 -11.72 -3.26 -2.46
C SER A 49 -13.11 -2.70 -2.23
N GLU A 50 -13.77 -3.23 -1.20
CA GLU A 50 -15.08 -2.75 -0.79
C GLU A 50 -14.97 -1.34 -0.20
N VAL A 51 -15.90 -0.46 -0.58
CA VAL A 51 -16.09 0.84 0.07
C VAL A 51 -16.87 0.60 1.35
N TYR A 52 -16.31 1.00 2.49
CA TYR A 52 -16.95 0.79 3.80
C TYR A 52 -17.65 2.05 4.30
N ASP A 53 -18.80 1.87 4.93
CA ASP A 53 -19.50 2.91 5.69
C ASP A 53 -18.71 3.24 6.96
N ILE A 54 -18.56 4.52 7.25
CA ILE A 54 -17.91 5.02 8.45
C ILE A 54 -18.89 5.90 9.25
N PRO A 55 -18.92 5.77 10.59
CA PRO A 55 -19.71 6.66 11.42
C PRO A 55 -19.16 8.09 11.33
N GLU A 56 -20.04 9.09 11.40
CA GLU A 56 -19.59 10.46 11.57
C GLU A 56 -19.00 10.64 12.96
N ASP A 57 -17.67 10.64 13.04
CA ASP A 57 -16.92 10.67 14.28
C ASP A 57 -15.72 11.65 14.21
N LEU A 58 -14.84 11.59 15.21
CA LEU A 58 -13.64 12.43 15.31
C LEU A 58 -12.74 12.35 14.07
N MET A 59 -12.78 11.26 13.30
CA MET A 59 -12.00 11.12 12.07
C MET A 59 -12.53 12.01 10.95
N VAL A 60 -13.85 12.05 10.75
CA VAL A 60 -14.49 12.93 9.76
C VAL A 60 -14.19 14.39 10.09
N GLU A 61 -14.33 14.78 11.36
CA GLU A 61 -14.02 16.15 11.81
C GLU A 61 -12.54 16.51 11.63
N LYS A 62 -11.63 15.56 11.90
CA LYS A 62 -10.21 15.75 11.61
C LYS A 62 -9.97 16.00 10.12
N TYR A 63 -10.56 15.19 9.25
CA TYR A 63 -10.34 15.31 7.81
C TYR A 63 -10.98 16.60 7.25
N LYS A 64 -12.15 17.01 7.78
CA LYS A 64 -12.75 18.32 7.49
C LYS A 64 -11.79 19.46 7.82
N ALA A 65 -11.09 19.40 8.96
CA ALA A 65 -10.16 20.45 9.38
C ALA A 65 -8.86 20.50 8.54
N GLU A 66 -8.41 19.37 8.01
CA GLU A 66 -7.15 19.26 7.26
C GLU A 66 -7.33 19.40 5.74
N THR A 67 -8.51 19.08 5.23
CA THR A 67 -8.79 19.11 3.80
C THR A 67 -8.79 20.53 3.25
N LYS A 68 -7.94 20.78 2.25
CA LYS A 68 -8.01 21.99 1.45
C LYS A 68 -9.14 21.86 0.44
N TYR A 69 -10.21 22.62 0.64
CA TYR A 69 -11.28 22.74 -0.34
C TYR A 69 -11.27 24.13 -0.98
N GLY A 70 -11.54 24.16 -2.27
CA GLY A 70 -11.88 25.36 -3.01
C GLY A 70 -13.36 25.33 -3.35
N GLY A 71 -13.91 26.49 -3.70
CA GLY A 71 -15.17 26.50 -4.44
C GLY A 71 -14.94 25.87 -5.83
N ARG A 72 -15.27 26.60 -6.87
CA ARG A 72 -15.10 26.11 -8.25
C ARG A 72 -13.69 26.24 -8.82
N GLU A 73 -12.73 26.67 -8.02
CA GLU A 73 -11.35 26.89 -8.45
C GLU A 73 -10.39 26.53 -7.33
N ILE A 74 -9.30 25.86 -7.69
CA ILE A 74 -8.13 25.64 -6.85
C ILE A 74 -6.89 26.07 -7.62
N THR A 75 -6.00 26.80 -6.93
CA THR A 75 -4.66 27.14 -7.44
C THR A 75 -3.65 26.15 -6.90
N LEU A 76 -2.90 25.53 -7.80
CA LEU A 76 -1.82 24.58 -7.52
C LEU A 76 -0.55 25.33 -7.06
N LEU A 77 0.42 24.57 -6.52
CA LEU A 77 1.69 25.14 -6.03
C LEU A 77 2.52 25.83 -7.11
N ASP A 78 2.41 25.38 -8.35
CA ASP A 78 3.09 25.97 -9.53
C ASP A 78 2.34 27.22 -10.07
N GLY A 79 1.23 27.60 -9.45
CA GLY A 79 0.38 28.73 -9.87
C GLY A 79 -0.67 28.37 -10.92
N ASP A 80 -0.68 27.13 -11.41
CA ASP A 80 -1.70 26.67 -12.34
C ASP A 80 -3.05 26.50 -11.67
N LYS A 81 -4.12 26.52 -12.48
CA LYS A 81 -5.50 26.41 -11.98
C LYS A 81 -6.16 25.11 -12.40
N ILE A 82 -6.95 24.59 -11.48
CA ILE A 82 -7.97 23.56 -11.71
C ILE A 82 -9.33 24.20 -11.45
N GLU A 83 -10.26 24.06 -12.39
CA GLU A 83 -11.52 24.80 -12.38
C GLU A 83 -12.72 23.91 -12.73
N LEU A 84 -13.85 24.14 -12.05
CA LEU A 84 -15.18 23.69 -12.43
C LEU A 84 -15.97 24.89 -12.97
N LYS A 85 -16.27 24.90 -14.26
CA LYS A 85 -17.04 25.98 -14.90
C LYS A 85 -18.47 25.52 -15.13
N GLN A 86 -19.44 26.27 -14.58
CA GLN A 86 -20.85 26.01 -14.86
C GLN A 86 -21.27 26.65 -16.19
N ARG A 87 -21.88 25.87 -17.07
CA ARG A 87 -22.44 26.31 -18.36
C ARG A 87 -23.89 25.83 -18.48
N GLY A 88 -24.84 26.67 -18.07
CA GLY A 88 -26.25 26.26 -18.00
C GLY A 88 -26.43 25.15 -16.97
N LEU A 89 -26.94 23.99 -17.39
CA LEU A 89 -27.11 22.81 -16.52
C LEU A 89 -25.86 21.91 -16.44
N ARG A 90 -24.83 22.12 -17.28
CA ARG A 90 -23.63 21.29 -17.25
C ARG A 90 -22.47 21.93 -16.49
N THR A 91 -21.66 21.11 -15.85
CA THR A 91 -20.36 21.49 -15.32
C THR A 91 -19.25 21.00 -16.26
N GLU A 92 -18.25 21.84 -16.49
CA GLU A 92 -17.05 21.55 -17.26
C GLU A 92 -15.83 21.57 -16.33
N PHE A 93 -15.04 20.51 -16.34
CA PHE A 93 -13.83 20.36 -15.54
C PHE A 93 -12.59 20.68 -16.38
N TYR A 94 -11.83 21.68 -15.93
CA TYR A 94 -10.65 22.20 -16.59
C TYR A 94 -9.40 22.01 -15.74
N VAL A 95 -8.30 21.67 -16.40
CA VAL A 95 -6.98 21.55 -15.80
C VAL A 95 -6.02 22.35 -16.67
N ARG A 96 -5.34 23.34 -16.10
CA ARG A 96 -4.38 24.19 -16.83
C ARG A 96 -5.01 24.80 -18.09
N GLY A 97 -6.27 25.23 -17.99
CA GLY A 97 -7.05 25.79 -19.10
C GLY A 97 -7.54 24.79 -20.15
N LYS A 98 -7.19 23.50 -20.05
CA LYS A 98 -7.66 22.44 -20.95
C LYS A 98 -8.92 21.77 -20.41
N LEU A 99 -9.95 21.62 -21.25
CA LEU A 99 -11.15 20.87 -20.90
C LEU A 99 -10.81 19.38 -20.80
N MET A 100 -11.03 18.80 -19.62
CA MET A 100 -10.75 17.39 -19.35
C MET A 100 -12.02 16.56 -19.33
N TRP A 101 -13.11 17.12 -18.80
CA TRP A 101 -14.37 16.41 -18.62
C TRP A 101 -15.58 17.37 -18.56
N ARG A 102 -16.79 16.87 -18.80
CA ARG A 102 -18.05 17.63 -18.64
C ARG A 102 -19.22 16.72 -18.26
N THR A 103 -20.17 17.24 -17.49
CA THR A 103 -21.45 16.56 -17.19
C THR A 103 -22.45 16.68 -18.34
N SER A 104 -23.46 15.82 -18.33
CA SER A 104 -24.62 15.91 -19.23
C SER A 104 -25.76 16.78 -18.66
N GLY A 105 -25.72 17.14 -17.38
CA GLY A 105 -26.78 17.93 -16.74
C GLY A 105 -26.66 18.18 -15.24
N ASP A 106 -25.50 17.93 -14.63
CA ASP A 106 -25.29 18.14 -13.19
C ASP A 106 -24.48 19.39 -12.90
N ASN A 107 -24.60 19.86 -11.66
CA ASN A 107 -23.87 20.98 -11.11
C ASN A 107 -22.88 20.53 -10.02
N CYS A 108 -21.59 20.43 -10.36
CA CYS A 108 -20.53 20.16 -9.40
C CYS A 108 -20.07 21.48 -8.75
N HIS A 109 -20.11 21.53 -7.41
CA HIS A 109 -20.00 22.79 -6.66
C HIS A 109 -18.60 23.14 -6.17
N SER A 110 -17.80 22.14 -5.78
CA SER A 110 -16.52 22.36 -5.11
C SER A 110 -15.48 21.34 -5.53
N LEU A 111 -14.23 21.68 -5.24
CA LEU A 111 -13.08 20.82 -5.41
C LEU A 111 -12.41 20.63 -4.05
N SER A 112 -11.81 19.47 -3.81
CA SER A 112 -10.84 19.27 -2.74
C SER A 112 -9.50 18.80 -3.30
N LEU A 113 -8.42 19.31 -2.71
CA LEU A 113 -7.05 19.03 -3.10
C LEU A 113 -6.42 18.11 -2.07
N SER A 114 -5.81 17.02 -2.55
CA SER A 114 -5.09 16.11 -1.67
C SER A 114 -3.89 16.81 -1.00
N PRO A 115 -3.51 16.46 0.24
CA PRO A 115 -2.42 17.14 0.95
C PRO A 115 -1.07 17.13 0.21
N ASN A 116 -0.80 16.07 -0.55
CA ASN A 116 0.38 15.91 -1.42
C ASN A 116 0.29 16.67 -2.76
N ASN A 117 -0.85 17.28 -3.10
CA ASN A 117 -1.12 17.94 -4.40
C ASN A 117 -1.02 17.01 -5.61
N ASP A 118 -1.34 15.73 -5.44
CA ASP A 118 -1.32 14.75 -6.53
C ASP A 118 -2.68 14.57 -7.19
N PHE A 119 -3.75 14.83 -6.42
CA PHE A 119 -5.12 14.60 -6.82
C PHE A 119 -6.00 15.80 -6.53
N VAL A 120 -6.99 15.98 -7.39
CA VAL A 120 -8.16 16.81 -7.12
C VAL A 120 -9.38 15.91 -7.15
N ALA A 121 -10.26 16.10 -6.19
CA ALA A 121 -11.52 15.39 -6.10
C ALA A 121 -12.70 16.36 -6.16
N PHE A 122 -13.80 15.91 -6.75
CA PHE A 122 -15.09 16.59 -6.67
C PHE A 122 -16.21 15.57 -6.86
N ILE A 123 -17.43 16.00 -6.63
CA ILE A 123 -18.61 15.14 -6.70
C ILE A 123 -19.46 15.54 -7.90
N SER A 124 -19.90 14.52 -8.64
CA SER A 124 -20.90 14.61 -9.69
C SER A 124 -22.11 13.76 -9.31
N GLU A 125 -23.31 14.33 -9.32
CA GLU A 125 -24.52 13.61 -8.94
C GLU A 125 -24.81 12.38 -9.83
N SER A 126 -24.48 12.47 -11.12
CA SER A 126 -24.66 11.39 -12.09
C SER A 126 -23.48 10.44 -12.21
N ASN A 127 -22.27 10.83 -11.78
CA ASN A 127 -21.04 10.02 -11.95
C ASN A 127 -20.35 9.63 -10.63
N GLY A 128 -20.82 10.13 -9.48
CA GLY A 128 -20.26 9.86 -8.16
C GLY A 128 -19.01 10.70 -7.85
N LEU A 129 -18.10 10.10 -7.08
CA LEU A 129 -16.81 10.70 -6.73
C LEU A 129 -15.88 10.73 -7.95
N MET A 130 -15.52 11.92 -8.39
CA MET A 130 -14.56 12.15 -9.47
C MET A 130 -13.18 12.42 -8.89
N LEU A 131 -12.17 11.70 -9.37
CA LEU A 131 -10.77 11.86 -8.99
C LEU A 131 -9.94 12.13 -10.25
N TYR A 132 -9.13 13.19 -10.23
CA TYR A 132 -8.21 13.51 -11.31
C TYR A 132 -6.78 13.62 -10.80
N ALA A 133 -5.92 12.77 -11.34
CA ALA A 133 -4.50 12.75 -11.10
C ALA A 133 -3.78 13.70 -12.08
N PHE A 134 -3.11 14.74 -11.58
CA PHE A 134 -2.48 15.76 -12.45
C PHE A 134 -0.96 15.88 -12.29
N ASN A 135 -0.39 15.28 -11.24
CA ASN A 135 1.07 15.18 -11.05
C ASN A 135 1.63 13.78 -11.32
N GLN A 136 0.81 12.85 -11.81
CA GLN A 136 1.21 11.44 -11.87
C GLN A 136 2.13 11.06 -13.03
N LYS A 137 2.26 11.80 -14.14
CA LYS A 137 3.09 11.30 -15.26
C LYS A 137 4.56 11.11 -14.87
N LYS A 138 5.15 12.07 -14.18
CA LYS A 138 6.56 12.01 -13.75
C LYS A 138 6.76 11.00 -12.61
N ILE A 139 5.78 10.90 -11.71
CA ILE A 139 5.78 9.94 -10.60
C ILE A 139 5.60 8.52 -11.12
N ILE A 140 4.66 8.26 -12.04
CA ILE A 140 4.46 6.98 -12.73
C ILE A 140 5.72 6.60 -13.52
N GLU A 141 6.32 7.52 -14.28
CA GLU A 141 7.58 7.26 -15.00
C GLU A 141 8.71 6.91 -14.01
N GLN A 142 8.83 7.63 -12.90
CA GLN A 142 9.83 7.38 -11.86
C GLN A 142 9.59 6.06 -11.10
N ILE A 143 8.33 5.71 -10.83
CA ILE A 143 7.93 4.43 -10.24
C ILE A 143 8.23 3.31 -11.23
N ALA A 144 7.84 3.45 -12.50
CA ALA A 144 8.10 2.46 -13.55
C ALA A 144 9.60 2.22 -13.76
N ASP A 145 10.41 3.28 -13.75
CA ASP A 145 11.86 3.17 -13.80
C ASP A 145 12.43 2.51 -12.53
N SER A 146 11.90 2.84 -11.35
CA SER A 146 12.30 2.22 -10.08
C SER A 146 11.97 0.72 -10.05
N VAL A 147 10.77 0.34 -10.48
CA VAL A 147 10.34 -1.07 -10.60
C VAL A 147 11.20 -1.83 -11.61
N LYS A 148 11.49 -1.23 -12.77
CA LYS A 148 12.38 -1.83 -13.78
C LYS A 148 13.81 -2.02 -13.25
N MET A 149 14.30 -1.07 -12.47
CA MET A 149 15.58 -1.18 -11.79
C MET A 149 15.56 -2.24 -10.68
N CYS A 150 14.47 -2.35 -9.91
CA CYS A 150 14.27 -3.42 -8.92
C CYS A 150 14.32 -4.79 -9.59
N ASN A 151 13.52 -5.03 -10.63
CA ASN A 151 13.54 -6.31 -11.38
C ASN A 151 14.94 -6.67 -11.88
N ARG A 152 15.70 -5.68 -12.36
CA ARG A 152 17.10 -5.89 -12.77
C ARG A 152 18.02 -6.23 -11.60
N ALA A 153 17.81 -5.64 -10.42
CA ALA A 153 18.54 -5.98 -9.22
C ALA A 153 18.24 -7.42 -8.78
N ILE A 154 16.97 -7.84 -8.85
CA ILE A 154 16.53 -9.23 -8.58
C ILE A 154 17.27 -10.20 -9.50
N ASP A 155 17.25 -9.96 -10.81
CA ASP A 155 17.97 -10.80 -11.79
C ASP A 155 19.46 -10.91 -11.47
N TYR A 156 20.07 -9.83 -10.99
CA TYR A 156 21.47 -9.85 -10.57
C TYR A 156 21.71 -10.60 -9.27
N VAL A 157 20.81 -10.50 -8.28
CA VAL A 157 20.89 -11.29 -7.05
C VAL A 157 20.73 -12.78 -7.37
N MET A 158 19.68 -13.14 -8.12
CA MET A 158 19.39 -14.52 -8.51
C MET A 158 20.48 -15.12 -9.41
N GLY A 159 21.11 -14.30 -10.27
CA GLY A 159 22.22 -14.71 -11.11
C GLY A 159 23.60 -14.60 -10.45
N SER A 160 23.68 -14.41 -9.12
CA SER A 160 24.92 -14.25 -8.34
C SER A 160 25.86 -13.13 -8.82
N LYS A 161 25.33 -12.11 -9.50
CA LYS A 161 26.06 -10.91 -9.98
C LYS A 161 26.02 -9.81 -8.91
N LEU A 162 26.56 -10.11 -7.73
CA LEU A 162 26.42 -9.33 -6.49
C LEU A 162 26.86 -7.85 -6.64
N SER A 163 27.97 -7.60 -7.32
CA SER A 163 28.48 -6.22 -7.54
C SER A 163 27.54 -5.37 -8.39
N ARG A 164 26.86 -5.97 -9.37
CA ARG A 164 25.89 -5.27 -10.22
C ARG A 164 24.59 -5.02 -9.48
N ALA A 165 24.13 -6.00 -8.69
CA ALA A 165 22.96 -5.84 -7.81
C ALA A 165 23.18 -4.64 -6.87
N ARG A 166 24.31 -4.61 -6.16
CA ARG A 166 24.69 -3.52 -5.24
C ARG A 166 24.63 -2.15 -5.90
N LYS A 167 25.20 -2.02 -7.10
CA LYS A 167 25.24 -0.74 -7.83
C LYS A 167 23.85 -0.25 -8.27
N VAL A 168 22.92 -1.16 -8.54
CA VAL A 168 21.54 -0.80 -8.90
C VAL A 168 20.76 -0.43 -7.65
N LEU A 169 20.86 -1.23 -6.58
CA LEU A 169 20.17 -1.00 -5.32
C LEU A 169 20.59 0.31 -4.64
N ASN A 170 21.89 0.62 -4.59
CA ASN A 170 22.36 1.90 -4.04
C ASN A 170 21.74 3.10 -4.78
N ARG A 171 21.69 3.03 -6.11
CA ARG A 171 21.06 4.09 -6.92
C ARG A 171 19.57 4.22 -6.63
N LEU A 172 18.86 3.11 -6.44
CA LEU A 172 17.44 3.12 -6.07
C LEU A 172 17.25 3.84 -4.74
N THR A 173 18.01 3.47 -3.71
CA THR A 173 17.90 4.08 -2.38
C THR A 173 18.31 5.56 -2.34
N GLU A 174 19.23 5.99 -3.21
CA GLU A 174 19.60 7.41 -3.37
C GLU A 174 18.48 8.20 -4.06
N SER A 175 17.82 7.61 -5.06
CA SER A 175 16.80 8.26 -5.88
C SER A 175 15.40 8.29 -5.26
N ASN A 176 15.08 7.31 -4.41
CA ASN A 176 13.78 7.19 -3.77
C ASN A 176 13.95 6.59 -2.36
N GLN A 177 13.95 7.47 -1.36
CA GLN A 177 14.21 7.08 0.03
C GLN A 177 12.99 6.46 0.71
N SER A 178 11.78 6.64 0.18
CA SER A 178 10.54 6.05 0.71
C SER A 178 10.21 4.67 0.15
N TYR A 179 11.00 4.17 -0.82
CA TYR A 179 10.76 2.86 -1.41
C TYR A 179 11.41 1.74 -0.58
N SER A 180 10.60 0.85 -0.01
CA SER A 180 11.01 -0.22 0.90
C SER A 180 11.73 -1.38 0.19
N GLU A 181 11.26 -1.78 -1.00
CA GLU A 181 11.72 -2.97 -1.72
C GLU A 181 13.23 -3.01 -2.03
N PRO A 182 13.91 -1.91 -2.41
CA PRO A 182 15.36 -1.91 -2.56
C PRO A 182 16.09 -2.35 -1.28
N TYR A 183 15.60 -1.97 -0.10
CA TYR A 183 16.22 -2.36 1.17
C TYR A 183 16.04 -3.85 1.46
N TYR A 184 14.90 -4.44 1.09
CA TYR A 184 14.71 -5.90 1.13
C TYR A 184 15.76 -6.63 0.28
N TRP A 185 15.97 -6.19 -0.96
CA TRP A 185 16.96 -6.83 -1.84
C TRP A 185 18.41 -6.57 -1.41
N MET A 186 18.68 -5.43 -0.76
CA MET A 186 19.98 -5.19 -0.13
C MET A 186 20.20 -6.12 1.07
N ALA A 187 19.16 -6.42 1.85
CA ALA A 187 19.23 -7.39 2.94
C ALA A 187 19.51 -8.81 2.41
N MET A 188 18.81 -9.23 1.34
CA MET A 188 19.08 -10.50 0.65
C MET A 188 20.52 -10.58 0.11
N LEU A 189 21.02 -9.48 -0.46
CA LEU A 189 22.40 -9.38 -0.92
C LEU A 189 23.40 -9.49 0.24
N ALA A 190 23.15 -8.79 1.35
CA ALA A 190 24.00 -8.86 2.55
C ALA A 190 24.00 -10.27 3.16
N LEU A 191 22.86 -10.95 3.17
CA LEU A 191 22.74 -12.35 3.58
C LEU A 191 23.59 -13.27 2.68
N SER A 192 23.57 -13.07 1.36
CA SER A 192 24.43 -13.86 0.44
C SER A 192 25.94 -13.61 0.58
N GLU A 193 26.32 -12.58 1.34
CA GLU A 193 27.71 -12.24 1.66
C GLU A 193 28.05 -12.55 3.13
N ASP A 194 27.22 -13.34 3.81
CA ASP A 194 27.36 -13.72 5.23
C ASP A 194 27.40 -12.51 6.19
N GLN A 195 26.78 -11.39 5.80
CA GLN A 195 26.66 -10.16 6.61
C GLN A 195 25.32 -10.10 7.34
N ASP A 196 25.01 -11.10 8.16
CA ASP A 196 23.69 -11.29 8.79
C ASP A 196 23.20 -10.06 9.58
N GLN A 197 24.04 -9.45 10.43
CA GLN A 197 23.62 -8.29 11.22
C GLN A 197 23.29 -7.08 10.33
N LYS A 198 24.06 -6.86 9.26
CA LYS A 198 23.77 -5.80 8.30
C LYS A 198 22.50 -6.08 7.51
N ALA A 199 22.21 -7.34 7.21
CA ALA A 199 20.95 -7.73 6.59
C ALA A 199 19.76 -7.40 7.50
N VAL A 200 19.90 -7.61 8.82
CA VAL A 200 18.89 -7.20 9.82
C VAL A 200 18.70 -5.69 9.82
N ASP A 201 19.77 -4.90 9.81
CA ASP A 201 19.65 -3.44 9.79
C ASP A 201 18.95 -2.92 8.52
N LEU A 202 19.20 -3.57 7.39
CA LEU A 202 18.57 -3.24 6.10
C LEU A 202 17.09 -3.62 6.06
N ILE A 203 16.73 -4.81 6.56
CA ILE A 203 15.32 -5.21 6.60
C ILE A 203 14.52 -4.37 7.60
N ASP A 204 15.13 -3.92 8.70
CA ASP A 204 14.50 -3.00 9.64
C ASP A 204 14.18 -1.65 8.99
N LYS A 205 15.06 -1.17 8.11
CA LYS A 205 14.78 0.01 7.30
C LYS A 205 13.64 -0.21 6.31
N ALA A 206 13.55 -1.39 5.69
CA ALA A 206 12.41 -1.73 4.83
C ALA A 206 11.09 -1.73 5.60
N ILE A 207 11.07 -2.30 6.82
CA ILE A 207 9.91 -2.32 7.72
C ILE A 207 9.49 -0.91 8.14
N GLN A 208 10.45 -0.02 8.42
CA GLN A 208 10.14 1.38 8.77
C GLN A 208 9.45 2.12 7.62
N LEU A 209 9.80 1.81 6.38
CA LEU A 209 9.23 2.44 5.20
C LEU A 209 7.88 1.82 4.80
N ASP A 210 7.71 0.53 5.04
CA ASP A 210 6.53 -0.23 4.66
C ASP A 210 6.24 -1.31 5.73
N PRO A 211 5.54 -0.92 6.82
CA PRO A 211 5.31 -1.77 7.98
C PRO A 211 4.23 -2.83 7.75
N ASP A 212 3.49 -2.76 6.66
CA ASP A 212 2.38 -3.68 6.36
C ASP A 212 2.75 -4.75 5.32
N PHE A 213 3.98 -4.73 4.81
CA PHE A 213 4.46 -5.72 3.85
C PHE A 213 5.00 -6.99 4.55
N PRO A 214 4.30 -8.13 4.46
CA PRO A 214 4.61 -9.32 5.26
C PRO A 214 5.99 -9.90 4.99
N SER A 215 6.45 -9.87 3.73
CA SER A 215 7.73 -10.46 3.34
C SER A 215 8.92 -9.84 4.08
N HIS A 216 8.81 -8.58 4.54
CA HIS A 216 9.85 -7.96 5.36
C HIS A 216 10.03 -8.68 6.70
N TYR A 217 8.93 -8.99 7.38
CA TYR A 217 8.95 -9.70 8.66
C TYR A 217 9.38 -11.15 8.51
N TYR A 218 9.00 -11.81 7.42
CA TYR A 218 9.43 -13.18 7.16
C TYR A 218 10.95 -13.27 6.90
N LEU A 219 11.50 -12.34 6.11
CA LEU A 219 12.95 -12.26 5.92
C LEU A 219 13.66 -11.91 7.23
N LYS A 220 13.15 -10.94 8.00
CA LYS A 220 13.71 -10.61 9.32
C LYS A 220 13.75 -11.82 10.25
N TYR A 221 12.67 -12.63 10.29
CA TYR A 221 12.64 -13.90 11.01
C TYR A 221 13.80 -14.81 10.60
N ALA A 222 13.99 -15.05 9.31
CA ALA A 222 15.04 -15.94 8.80
C ALA A 222 16.44 -15.44 9.19
N LEU A 223 16.68 -14.13 9.10
CA LEU A 223 17.94 -13.50 9.49
C LEU A 223 18.21 -13.61 11.00
N LEU A 224 17.18 -13.40 11.83
CA LEU A 224 17.30 -13.55 13.28
C LEU A 224 17.55 -15.00 13.70
N MET A 225 17.02 -15.96 12.94
CA MET A 225 17.32 -17.38 13.15
C MET A 225 18.80 -17.71 12.90
N ASN A 226 19.42 -17.14 11.85
CA ASN A 226 20.85 -17.30 11.59
C ASN A 226 21.71 -16.72 12.74
N LEU A 227 21.28 -15.60 13.31
CA LEU A 227 21.94 -14.95 14.44
C LEU A 227 21.65 -15.63 15.81
N GLY A 228 20.81 -16.67 15.84
CA GLY A 228 20.40 -17.34 17.08
C GLY A 228 19.47 -16.51 17.98
N LYS A 229 18.91 -15.40 17.48
CA LYS A 229 18.02 -14.49 18.20
C LYS A 229 16.57 -15.00 18.18
N ASN A 230 16.37 -16.20 18.74
CA ASN A 230 15.10 -16.95 18.63
C ASN A 230 13.86 -16.16 19.13
N ASN A 231 13.97 -15.39 20.23
CA ASN A 231 12.83 -14.64 20.76
C ASN A 231 12.40 -13.48 19.84
N GLU A 232 13.35 -12.76 19.26
CA GLU A 232 13.07 -11.70 18.28
C GLU A 232 12.50 -12.30 16.97
N ALA A 233 12.97 -13.49 16.61
CA ALA A 233 12.50 -14.24 15.45
C ALA A 233 11.02 -14.65 15.61
N ILE A 234 10.59 -15.07 16.82
CA ILE A 234 9.17 -15.31 17.15
C ILE A 234 8.35 -14.05 16.89
N HIS A 235 8.77 -12.89 17.41
CA HIS A 235 8.02 -11.65 17.24
C HIS A 235 7.85 -11.27 15.75
N SER A 236 8.89 -11.51 14.95
CA SER A 236 8.84 -11.26 13.51
C SER A 236 7.86 -12.21 12.80
N LEU A 237 7.84 -13.50 13.17
CA LEU A 237 6.85 -14.45 12.66
C LEU A 237 5.43 -14.13 13.10
N GLU A 238 5.21 -13.70 14.34
CA GLU A 238 3.90 -13.28 14.83
C GLU A 238 3.38 -12.09 14.02
N LYS A 239 4.22 -11.08 13.76
CA LYS A 239 3.86 -9.96 12.88
C LYS A 239 3.57 -10.42 11.45
N TYR A 240 4.36 -11.33 10.89
CA TYR A 240 4.09 -11.93 9.59
C TYR A 240 2.72 -12.64 9.55
N ILE A 241 2.36 -13.40 10.58
CA ILE A 241 1.08 -14.10 10.69
C ILE A 241 -0.08 -13.11 10.82
N VAL A 242 0.08 -12.01 11.58
CA VAL A 242 -0.95 -10.97 11.66
C VAL A 242 -1.25 -10.38 10.29
N LEU A 243 -0.22 -10.12 9.47
CA LEU A 243 -0.37 -9.60 8.12
C LEU A 243 -0.80 -10.67 7.08
N LYS A 244 -0.53 -11.95 7.36
CA LYS A 244 -0.91 -13.11 6.52
C LYS A 244 -1.52 -14.24 7.38
N PRO A 245 -2.76 -14.06 7.89
CA PRO A 245 -3.38 -14.96 8.86
C PRO A 245 -3.72 -16.36 8.33
N ARG A 246 -3.58 -16.60 7.03
CA ARG A 246 -3.78 -17.90 6.38
C ARG A 246 -2.49 -18.51 5.85
N SER A 247 -1.33 -17.99 6.25
CA SER A 247 -0.04 -18.51 5.82
C SER A 247 0.32 -19.78 6.57
N LEU A 248 0.25 -20.92 5.90
CA LEU A 248 0.69 -22.21 6.47
C LEU A 248 2.16 -22.18 6.89
N TYR A 249 3.01 -21.43 6.16
CA TYR A 249 4.44 -21.32 6.43
C TYR A 249 4.69 -20.59 7.74
N GLY A 250 3.98 -19.49 8.00
CA GLY A 250 4.12 -18.73 9.24
C GLY A 250 3.84 -19.59 10.48
N TYR A 251 2.72 -20.32 10.47
CA TYR A 251 2.39 -21.22 11.57
C TYR A 251 3.34 -22.42 11.69
N TYR A 252 3.78 -22.99 10.57
CA TYR A 252 4.71 -24.12 10.60
C TYR A 252 6.08 -23.71 11.17
N ASP A 253 6.64 -22.61 10.70
CA ASP A 253 7.95 -22.11 11.13
C ASP A 253 7.91 -21.64 12.60
N LEU A 254 6.79 -21.07 13.04
CA LEU A 254 6.59 -20.71 14.44
C LEU A 254 6.52 -21.96 15.33
N ALA A 255 5.90 -23.05 14.85
CA ALA A 255 5.87 -24.32 15.56
C ALA A 255 7.26 -24.95 15.68
N GLU A 256 8.06 -24.95 14.60
CA GLU A 256 9.44 -25.44 14.63
C GLU A 256 10.31 -24.63 15.59
N LEU A 257 10.12 -23.31 15.62
CA LEU A 257 10.82 -22.45 16.56
C LEU A 257 10.44 -22.75 18.01
N TYR A 258 9.17 -23.03 18.28
CA TYR A 258 8.74 -23.48 19.61
C TYR A 258 9.30 -24.85 20.00
N ILE A 259 9.44 -25.80 19.07
CA ILE A 259 10.18 -27.06 19.33
C ILE A 259 11.62 -26.76 19.73
N LYS A 260 12.32 -25.90 18.98
CA LYS A 260 13.71 -25.53 19.28
C LYS A 260 13.88 -24.94 20.68
N LEU A 261 12.84 -24.27 21.19
CA LEU A 261 12.81 -23.69 22.54
C LEU A 261 12.23 -24.63 23.61
N GLY A 262 11.79 -25.83 23.24
CA GLY A 262 11.20 -26.82 24.15
C GLY A 262 9.73 -26.59 24.52
N ASP A 263 9.05 -25.62 23.90
CA ASP A 263 7.63 -25.32 24.14
C ASP A 263 6.74 -26.17 23.22
N HIS A 264 6.65 -27.46 23.52
CA HIS A 264 5.88 -28.42 22.72
C HIS A 264 4.38 -28.09 22.68
N GLN A 265 3.84 -27.45 23.72
CA GLN A 265 2.44 -27.05 23.76
C GLN A 265 2.14 -25.99 22.69
N LYS A 266 2.93 -24.92 22.62
CA LYS A 266 2.77 -23.90 21.57
C LYS A 266 3.11 -24.43 20.19
N ALA A 267 4.10 -25.33 20.08
CA ALA A 267 4.40 -26.00 18.82
C ALA A 267 3.17 -26.78 18.31
N CYS A 268 2.54 -27.58 19.16
CA CYS A 268 1.34 -28.33 18.82
C CYS A 268 0.20 -27.44 18.32
N ILE A 269 -0.09 -26.34 19.02
CA ILE A 269 -1.13 -25.37 18.62
C ILE A 269 -0.85 -24.85 17.22
N ASN A 270 0.40 -24.44 16.96
CA ASN A 270 0.78 -23.87 15.67
C ASN A 270 0.81 -24.91 14.55
N PHE A 271 1.19 -26.16 14.78
CA PHE A 271 1.04 -27.21 13.76
C PHE A 271 -0.43 -27.50 13.43
N LYS A 272 -1.32 -27.49 14.42
CA LYS A 272 -2.77 -27.62 14.18
C LYS A 272 -3.29 -26.49 13.29
N LEU A 273 -2.85 -25.25 13.54
CA LEU A 273 -3.16 -24.09 12.68
C LEU A 273 -2.55 -24.24 11.28
N ALA A 274 -1.29 -24.65 11.16
CA ALA A 274 -0.66 -24.91 9.87
C ALA A 274 -1.42 -25.99 9.06
N LYS A 275 -1.89 -27.06 9.72
CA LYS A 275 -2.72 -28.11 9.11
C LYS A 275 -4.10 -27.59 8.70
N GLN A 276 -4.73 -26.74 9.52
CA GLN A 276 -5.99 -26.07 9.17
C GLN A 276 -5.85 -25.27 7.87
N TYR A 277 -4.69 -24.66 7.63
CA TYR A 277 -4.33 -23.98 6.38
C TYR A 277 -3.62 -24.89 5.37
N HIS A 278 -3.91 -26.19 5.39
CA HIS A 278 -3.52 -27.20 4.40
C HIS A 278 -2.03 -27.54 4.32
N SER A 279 -1.24 -27.34 5.39
CA SER A 279 0.09 -27.95 5.48
C SER A 279 0.00 -29.47 5.63
N THR A 280 0.45 -30.21 4.62
CA THR A 280 0.52 -31.68 4.66
C THR A 280 1.60 -32.16 5.63
N ARG A 281 2.72 -31.44 5.72
CA ARG A 281 3.84 -31.75 6.63
C ARG A 281 3.49 -31.56 8.11
N ALA A 282 2.48 -30.74 8.41
CA ALA A 282 2.07 -30.50 9.79
C ALA A 282 1.36 -31.71 10.42
N ALA A 283 0.77 -32.61 9.61
CA ALA A 283 0.07 -33.79 10.12
C ALA A 283 0.99 -34.72 10.92
N ASP A 284 2.15 -35.07 10.35
CA ASP A 284 3.13 -35.95 11.00
C ASP A 284 3.68 -35.30 12.29
N LYS A 285 3.90 -33.98 12.25
CA LYS A 285 4.40 -33.22 13.41
C LYS A 285 3.39 -33.14 14.55
N ILE A 286 2.09 -33.13 14.27
CA ILE A 286 1.04 -33.19 15.29
C ILE A 286 1.12 -34.52 16.05
N GLU A 287 1.30 -35.64 15.37
CA GLU A 287 1.40 -36.96 16.04
C GLU A 287 2.63 -37.04 16.96
N GLU A 288 3.72 -36.36 16.57
CA GLU A 288 4.97 -36.30 17.32
C GLU A 288 4.86 -35.40 18.57
N TYR A 289 4.26 -34.21 18.44
CA TYR A 289 4.35 -33.13 19.44
C TYR A 289 3.03 -32.76 20.15
N CYS A 290 1.88 -33.32 19.76
CA CYS A 290 0.59 -33.03 20.38
C CYS A 290 0.08 -34.12 21.35
N LYS A 291 0.97 -34.94 21.91
CA LYS A 291 0.58 -36.00 22.86
C LYS A 291 0.13 -35.38 24.19
N GLU A 292 -0.88 -36.01 24.80
CA GLU A 292 -1.50 -35.61 26.07
C GLU A 292 -0.52 -35.61 27.25
#